data_AF-A0A4Y1ZMM8-F1
#
_entry.id   AF-A0A4Y1ZMM8-F1
#
_cell.length_a   1.000
_cell.length_b   1.000
_cell.length_c   1.000
_cell.angle_alpha   90.00
_cell.angle_beta   90.00
_cell.angle_gamma   90.00
#
_symmetry.space_group_name_H-M   'P 1'
#
loop_
_entity.id
_entity.type
_entity.pdbx_description
1 polymer ?
#
loop_
_entity_poly.entity_id
_entity_poly.type
_entity_poly.pdbx_seq_one_letter_code
_entity_poly.pdbx_strand_id
1 'polypeptide(L)'
;SDSVLQLIKNVTIKDVIYCVSKSWNSVTESCLVKPWKKLWPSLADSSKVEQGEANKSEILPLIKCIPVTGWLSCDTEANQLYTDEEIISLVQNKPQDVSDLEETNEPENVLVSHSGAANALEITLRYIEQSENATSTDIMFMRRWHNIASTSRTTSLRQTNLTNVFTPKDR
;
A
#
# COMPACT_ATOMS: atom_id res chain seq x y z
N SER A 1 0.52 27.45 -15.56
CA SER A 1 1.54 26.45 -16.00
C SER A 1 2.57 26.18 -14.91
N ASP A 2 3.01 27.19 -14.16
CA ASP A 2 4.06 27.05 -13.13
C ASP A 2 3.71 26.12 -11.96
N SER A 3 2.43 26.04 -11.58
CA SER A 3 1.97 25.19 -10.48
C SER A 3 2.17 23.68 -10.74
N VAL A 4 1.97 23.21 -11.98
CA VAL A 4 2.18 21.80 -12.34
C VAL A 4 3.66 21.45 -12.40
N LEU A 5 4.49 22.37 -12.91
CA LEU A 5 5.95 22.21 -12.95
C LEU A 5 6.57 22.19 -11.55
N GLN A 6 6.09 23.04 -10.64
CA GLN A 6 6.51 23.00 -9.23
C GLN A 6 6.05 21.71 -8.54
N LEU A 7 4.84 21.25 -8.81
CA LEU A 7 4.34 19.98 -8.27
C LEU A 7 5.22 18.80 -8.73
N ILE A 8 5.56 18.72 -10.02
CA ILE A 8 6.43 17.67 -10.58
C ILE A 8 7.83 17.69 -9.97
N LYS A 9 8.38 18.88 -9.69
CA LYS A 9 9.70 19.00 -9.02
C LYS A 9 9.71 18.47 -7.58
N ASN A 10 8.55 18.45 -6.93
CA ASN A 10 8.39 17.93 -5.57
C ASN A 10 7.98 16.45 -5.54
N VAL A 11 7.75 15.82 -6.69
CA VAL A 11 7.46 14.38 -6.78
C VAL A 11 8.73 13.60 -6.46
N THR A 12 8.68 12.78 -5.42
CA THR A 12 9.79 11.92 -5.03
C THR A 12 9.68 10.53 -5.66
N ILE A 13 10.77 9.75 -5.65
CA ILE A 13 10.75 8.35 -6.11
C ILE A 13 9.71 7.51 -5.35
N LYS A 14 9.47 7.84 -4.07
CA LYS A 14 8.46 7.21 -3.22
C LYS A 14 7.04 7.46 -3.75
N ASP A 15 6.77 8.69 -4.20
CA ASP A 15 5.48 9.04 -4.78
C ASP A 15 5.26 8.31 -6.11
N VAL A 16 6.31 8.17 -6.93
CA VAL A 16 6.25 7.40 -8.19
C VAL A 16 5.98 5.92 -7.93
N ILE A 17 6.70 5.28 -7.00
CA ILE A 17 6.50 3.87 -6.64
C ILE A 17 5.08 3.66 -6.11
N TYR A 18 4.59 4.55 -5.26
CA TYR A 18 3.23 4.51 -4.76
C TYR A 18 2.19 4.66 -5.89
N CYS A 19 2.40 5.61 -6.81
CA CYS A 19 1.54 5.78 -7.98
C CYS A 19 1.48 4.52 -8.84
N VAL A 20 2.62 3.91 -9.16
CA VAL A 20 2.70 2.67 -9.93
C VAL A 20 1.97 1.53 -9.21
N SER A 21 2.23 1.35 -7.92
CA SER A 21 1.55 0.34 -7.09
C SER A 21 0.03 0.54 -7.07
N LYS A 22 -0.41 1.79 -6.92
CA LYS A 22 -1.83 2.13 -6.91
C LYS A 22 -2.49 1.90 -8.26
N SER A 23 -1.81 2.27 -9.35
CA SER A 23 -2.26 2.05 -10.72
C SER A 23 -2.32 0.57 -11.09
N TRP A 24 -1.51 -0.29 -10.48
CA TRP A 24 -1.57 -1.74 -10.70
C TRP A 24 -2.97 -2.32 -10.40
N ASN A 25 -3.66 -1.80 -9.38
CA ASN A 25 -5.03 -2.23 -9.05
C ASN A 25 -6.07 -1.87 -10.14
N SER A 26 -5.73 -0.97 -11.06
CA SER A 26 -6.57 -0.61 -12.21
C SER A 26 -6.23 -1.40 -13.48
N VAL A 27 -5.15 -2.19 -13.46
CA VAL A 27 -4.75 -3.05 -14.57
C VAL A 27 -5.68 -4.26 -14.59
N THR A 28 -6.41 -4.43 -15.69
CA THR A 28 -7.21 -5.64 -15.93
C THR A 28 -6.38 -6.68 -16.68
N GLU A 29 -6.80 -7.95 -16.61
CA GLU A 29 -6.19 -9.02 -17.40
C GLU A 29 -6.06 -8.63 -18.88
N SER A 30 -7.09 -7.99 -19.44
CA SER A 30 -7.09 -7.54 -20.84
C SER A 30 -6.01 -6.51 -21.16
N CYS A 31 -5.61 -5.68 -20.19
CA CYS A 31 -4.55 -4.68 -20.32
C CYS A 31 -3.16 -5.33 -20.46
N LEU A 32 -2.98 -6.53 -19.92
CA LEU A 32 -1.75 -7.31 -20.05
C LEU A 32 -1.85 -8.20 -21.30
N VAL A 33 -2.91 -9.01 -21.40
CA VAL A 33 -3.04 -10.05 -22.41
C VAL A 33 -3.01 -9.49 -23.84
N LYS A 34 -3.64 -8.34 -24.11
CA LYS A 34 -3.72 -7.80 -25.48
C LYS A 34 -2.36 -7.33 -26.03
N PRO A 35 -1.57 -6.49 -25.31
CA PRO A 35 -0.22 -6.16 -25.73
C PRO A 35 0.69 -7.39 -25.86
N TRP A 36 0.63 -8.32 -24.91
CA TRP A 36 1.48 -9.52 -24.92
C TRP A 36 1.13 -10.47 -26.07
N LYS A 37 -0.14 -10.64 -26.41
CA LYS A 37 -0.56 -11.40 -27.62
C LYS A 37 -0.07 -10.77 -28.92
N LYS A 38 0.06 -9.44 -28.97
CA LYS A 38 0.58 -8.73 -30.15
C LYS A 38 2.10 -8.89 -30.29
N LEU A 39 2.82 -8.88 -29.18
CA LEU A 39 4.28 -9.05 -29.15
C LEU A 39 4.70 -10.52 -29.27
N TRP A 40 3.88 -11.44 -28.78
CA TRP A 40 4.16 -12.86 -28.76
C TRP A 40 2.91 -13.69 -29.14
N PRO A 41 2.55 -13.75 -30.43
CA PRO A 41 1.31 -14.40 -30.88
C PRO A 41 1.20 -15.88 -30.48
N SER A 42 2.32 -16.60 -30.39
CA SER A 42 2.33 -18.02 -29.99
C SER A 42 1.92 -18.29 -28.54
N LEU A 43 1.84 -17.25 -27.69
CA LEU A 43 1.33 -17.36 -26.31
C LEU A 43 -0.21 -17.39 -26.28
N ALA A 44 -0.87 -16.88 -27.33
CA ALA A 44 -2.33 -16.78 -27.39
C ALA A 44 -3.03 -18.15 -27.45
N ASP A 45 -2.33 -19.16 -27.95
CA ASP A 45 -2.85 -20.53 -28.13
C ASP A 45 -2.72 -21.39 -26.85
N SER A 46 -2.11 -20.86 -25.79
CA SER A 46 -1.90 -21.55 -24.51
C SER A 46 -3.16 -21.72 -23.66
N SER A 47 -4.34 -21.28 -24.11
CA SER A 47 -5.59 -21.43 -23.35
C SER A 47 -6.09 -22.89 -23.25
N LYS A 48 -5.35 -23.84 -23.83
CA LYS A 48 -5.47 -25.28 -23.57
C LYS A 48 -4.10 -25.85 -23.18
N VAL A 49 -3.53 -25.37 -22.09
CA VAL A 49 -2.52 -26.14 -21.37
C VAL A 49 -3.27 -26.75 -20.20
N GLU A 50 -3.70 -28.00 -20.37
CA GLU A 50 -3.86 -28.89 -19.21
C GLU A 50 -2.61 -28.72 -18.37
N GLN A 51 -2.76 -28.73 -17.04
CA GLN A 51 -1.68 -28.62 -16.07
C GLN A 51 -0.74 -29.83 -16.18
N GLY A 52 -0.05 -29.94 -17.31
CA GLY A 52 1.09 -30.78 -17.55
C GLY A 52 2.24 -30.11 -16.85
N GLU A 53 2.87 -30.88 -15.97
CA GLU A 53 4.13 -30.60 -15.31
C GLU A 53 5.04 -29.81 -16.26
N ALA A 54 5.17 -28.50 -16.02
CA ALA A 54 5.91 -27.62 -16.90
C ALA A 54 7.30 -28.23 -17.12
N ASN A 55 7.60 -28.60 -18.37
CA ASN A 55 8.84 -29.29 -18.72
C ASN A 55 10.00 -28.47 -18.16
N LYS A 56 10.67 -29.00 -17.13
CA LYS A 56 11.78 -28.33 -16.41
C LYS A 56 12.88 -27.85 -17.38
N SER A 57 12.96 -28.47 -18.57
CA SER A 57 13.85 -28.12 -19.69
C SER A 57 13.52 -26.80 -20.39
N GLU A 58 12.28 -26.31 -20.38
CA GLU A 58 11.88 -25.06 -21.03
C GLU A 58 12.08 -23.84 -20.12
N ILE A 59 12.06 -24.01 -18.80
CA ILE A 59 12.21 -22.93 -17.83
C ILE A 59 13.69 -22.56 -17.63
N LEU A 60 14.61 -23.54 -17.74
CA LEU A 60 16.05 -23.34 -17.54
C LEU A 60 16.67 -22.27 -18.46
N PRO A 61 16.36 -22.20 -19.76
CA PRO A 61 16.84 -21.12 -20.63
C PRO A 61 16.33 -19.74 -20.21
N LEU A 62 15.08 -19.62 -19.75
CA LEU A 62 14.48 -18.34 -19.35
C LEU A 62 15.08 -17.81 -18.03
N ILE A 63 15.38 -18.68 -17.07
CA ILE A 63 16.02 -18.31 -15.81
C ILE A 63 17.43 -17.75 -16.04
N LYS A 64 18.14 -18.25 -17.06
CA LYS A 64 19.50 -17.82 -17.39
C LYS A 64 19.59 -16.36 -17.86
N CYS A 65 18.49 -15.79 -18.32
CA CYS A 65 18.42 -14.38 -18.73
C CYS A 65 18.21 -13.40 -17.57
N ILE A 66 17.93 -13.89 -16.37
CA ILE A 66 17.77 -13.05 -15.17
C ILE A 66 19.12 -13.05 -14.43
N PRO A 67 19.74 -11.89 -14.15
CA PRO A 67 20.96 -11.81 -13.35
C PRO A 67 20.65 -12.04 -11.87
N VAL A 68 20.24 -13.27 -11.53
CA VAL A 68 19.85 -13.71 -10.18
C VAL A 68 21.04 -13.70 -9.20
N THR A 69 22.27 -13.75 -9.73
CA THR A 69 23.50 -13.75 -8.92
C THR A 69 23.67 -12.50 -8.07
N GLY A 70 23.23 -11.33 -8.55
CA GLY A 70 23.26 -10.09 -7.79
C GLY A 70 22.24 -10.07 -6.64
N TRP A 71 21.08 -10.72 -6.82
CA TRP A 71 20.03 -10.80 -5.79
C TRP A 71 20.38 -11.82 -4.71
N LEU A 72 20.94 -12.96 -5.08
CA LEU A 72 21.37 -14.00 -4.11
C LEU A 72 22.54 -13.55 -3.23
N SER A 73 23.31 -12.54 -3.66
CA SER A 73 24.44 -12.03 -2.88
C SER A 73 24.01 -11.13 -1.71
N CYS A 74 22.80 -10.56 -1.77
CA CYS A 74 22.28 -9.64 -0.75
C CYS A 74 21.91 -10.32 0.59
N ASP A 75 21.71 -11.63 0.61
CA ASP A 75 21.28 -12.37 1.80
C ASP A 75 22.43 -12.78 2.74
N THR A 76 23.68 -12.53 2.34
CA THR A 76 24.85 -13.09 3.06
C THR A 76 25.28 -12.26 4.27
N GLU A 77 25.02 -10.95 4.28
CA GLU A 77 25.60 -10.04 5.29
C GLU A 77 24.58 -9.42 6.26
N ALA A 78 23.27 -9.49 5.97
CA ALA A 78 22.23 -8.82 6.76
C ALA A 78 21.29 -9.74 7.56
N ASN A 79 21.31 -11.05 7.31
CA ASN A 79 20.46 -12.01 8.01
C ASN A 79 21.17 -12.59 9.23
N GLN A 80 21.40 -11.76 10.24
CA GLN A 80 21.70 -12.27 11.59
C GLN A 80 20.43 -12.95 12.10
N LEU A 81 20.46 -14.28 12.17
CA LEU A 81 19.37 -15.08 12.76
C LEU A 81 19.44 -14.88 14.28
N TYR A 82 18.50 -14.10 14.82
CA TYR A 82 18.36 -13.96 16.27
C TYR A 82 17.85 -15.27 16.88
N THR A 83 18.42 -15.66 18.01
CA THR A 83 17.85 -16.75 18.80
C THR A 83 16.68 -16.26 19.64
N ASP A 84 15.79 -17.17 20.06
CA ASP A 84 14.59 -16.82 20.83
C ASP A 84 14.95 -16.03 22.12
N GLU A 85 16.09 -16.33 22.73
CA GLU A 85 16.58 -15.67 23.93
C GLU A 85 16.99 -14.21 23.68
N GLU A 86 17.60 -13.92 22.53
CA GLU A 86 17.99 -12.57 22.12
C GLU A 86 16.75 -11.72 21.83
N ILE A 87 15.73 -12.31 21.19
CA ILE A 87 14.43 -11.66 20.93
C ILE A 87 13.74 -11.32 22.25
N ILE A 88 13.71 -12.24 23.21
CA ILE A 88 13.09 -12.02 24.52
C ILE A 88 13.79 -10.88 25.27
N SER A 89 15.12 -10.82 25.22
CA SER A 89 15.91 -9.76 25.86
C SER A 89 15.64 -8.38 25.27
N LEU A 90 15.50 -8.29 23.94
CA LEU A 90 15.14 -7.05 23.23
C LEU A 90 13.76 -6.53 23.61
N VAL A 91 12.80 -7.42 23.88
CA VAL A 91 11.44 -7.05 24.28
C VAL A 91 11.37 -6.62 25.76
N GLN A 92 12.16 -7.25 26.63
CA GLN A 92 12.12 -7.00 28.07
C GLN A 92 12.88 -5.75 28.52
N ASN A 93 13.88 -5.29 27.75
CA ASN A 93 14.75 -4.17 28.15
C ASN A 93 14.25 -2.77 27.74
N LYS A 94 12.94 -2.57 27.53
CA LYS A 94 12.41 -1.22 27.28
C LYS A 94 12.39 -0.43 28.62
N PRO A 95 13.04 0.74 28.73
CA PRO A 95 12.99 1.51 29.97
C PRO A 95 11.55 1.93 30.29
N GLN A 96 11.12 1.53 31.48
CA GLN A 96 9.84 1.83 32.09
C GLN A 96 9.86 3.29 32.58
N ASP A 97 9.50 4.24 31.74
CA ASP A 97 9.14 5.58 32.20
C ASP A 97 7.61 5.66 32.30
N VAL A 98 7.11 5.16 33.43
CA VAL A 98 5.71 5.30 33.86
C VAL A 98 5.64 6.46 34.85
N SER A 99 5.54 7.68 34.33
CA SER A 99 5.05 8.81 35.11
C SER A 99 3.55 8.93 34.89
N ASP A 100 2.80 8.52 35.92
CA ASP A 100 1.44 8.91 36.30
C ASP A 100 0.63 9.74 35.31
N LEU A 101 -0.46 9.15 34.81
CA LEU A 101 -1.61 9.89 34.30
C LEU A 101 -2.89 9.16 34.70
N GLU A 102 -3.36 9.55 35.89
CA GLU A 102 -4.74 9.63 36.36
C GLU A 102 -5.81 9.00 35.45
N GLU A 103 -6.53 8.02 36.01
CA GLU A 103 -7.86 7.61 35.57
C GLU A 103 -8.73 8.84 35.28
N THR A 104 -8.99 9.11 34.00
CA THR A 104 -10.02 10.07 33.62
C THR A 104 -10.99 9.39 32.67
N ASN A 105 -12.16 9.07 33.25
CA ASN A 105 -13.48 8.91 32.65
C ASN A 105 -13.51 8.42 31.19
N GLU A 106 -13.94 7.17 31.04
CA GLU A 106 -14.39 6.58 29.78
C GLU A 106 -15.29 7.57 29.02
N PRO A 107 -14.88 8.08 27.84
CA PRO A 107 -15.74 8.96 27.09
C PRO A 107 -16.80 8.10 26.42
N GLU A 108 -18.05 8.50 26.62
CA GLU A 108 -19.20 8.27 25.74
C GLU A 108 -18.73 8.01 24.30
N ASN A 109 -19.21 6.95 23.65
CA ASN A 109 -18.80 6.56 22.29
C ASN A 109 -19.15 7.65 21.24
N VAL A 110 -18.38 8.74 21.22
CA VAL A 110 -18.49 9.81 20.25
C VAL A 110 -17.84 9.30 18.97
N LEU A 111 -18.67 8.84 18.04
CA LEU A 111 -18.21 8.48 16.71
C LEU A 111 -17.52 9.68 16.07
N VAL A 112 -16.23 9.55 15.79
CA VAL A 112 -15.45 10.59 15.12
C VAL A 112 -16.02 10.80 13.71
N SER A 113 -16.40 12.02 13.37
CA SER A 113 -16.92 12.33 12.03
C SER A 113 -15.82 12.09 10.97
N HIS A 114 -16.20 11.74 9.74
CA HIS A 114 -15.22 11.56 8.66
C HIS A 114 -14.38 12.82 8.39
N SER A 115 -14.94 14.03 8.58
CA SER A 115 -14.18 15.27 8.45
C SER A 115 -13.21 15.47 9.63
N GLY A 116 -13.63 15.13 10.85
CA GLY A 116 -12.76 15.16 12.03
C GLY A 116 -11.60 14.19 11.92
N ALA A 117 -11.87 12.95 11.51
CA ALA A 117 -10.86 11.92 11.29
C ALA A 117 -9.86 12.32 10.19
N ALA A 118 -10.36 12.87 9.06
CA ALA A 118 -9.48 13.31 7.97
C ALA A 118 -8.55 14.45 8.40
N ASN A 119 -9.07 15.47 9.11
CA ASN A 119 -8.26 16.58 9.60
C ASN A 119 -7.22 16.14 10.64
N ALA A 120 -7.61 15.26 11.58
CA ALA A 120 -6.68 14.70 12.56
C ALA A 120 -5.53 13.94 11.86
N LEU A 121 -5.86 13.07 10.90
CA LEU A 121 -4.86 12.32 10.14
C LEU A 121 -3.96 13.20 9.28
N GLU A 122 -4.47 14.32 8.76
CA GLU A 122 -3.66 15.30 8.02
C GLU A 122 -2.61 15.95 8.93
N ILE A 123 -3.01 16.36 10.14
CA ILE A 123 -2.11 16.94 11.14
C ILE A 123 -1.07 15.91 11.58
N THR A 124 -1.49 14.69 11.89
CA THR A 124 -0.56 13.61 12.30
C THR A 124 0.41 13.26 11.18
N LEU A 125 -0.05 13.21 9.93
CA LEU A 125 0.82 12.94 8.78
C LEU A 125 1.90 14.02 8.64
N ARG A 126 1.53 15.30 8.77
CA ARG A 126 2.47 16.42 8.70
C ARG A 126 3.54 16.35 9.80
N TYR A 127 3.14 15.97 11.01
CA TYR A 127 4.07 15.79 12.13
C TYR A 127 5.04 14.63 11.88
N ILE A 128 4.54 13.48 11.43
CA ILE A 128 5.36 12.29 11.18
C ILE A 128 6.32 12.51 10.00
N GLU A 129 5.90 13.25 8.96
CA GLU A 129 6.79 13.62 7.85
C GLU A 129 7.96 14.53 8.27
N GLN A 130 7.82 15.27 9.37
CA GLN A 130 8.88 16.13 9.93
C GLN A 130 9.71 15.43 11.01
N SER A 131 9.27 14.28 11.50
CA SER A 131 9.93 13.56 12.59
C SER A 131 11.17 12.82 12.09
N GLU A 132 12.32 13.07 12.73
CA GLU A 132 13.58 12.35 12.46
C GLU A 132 13.50 10.86 12.82
N ASN A 133 12.55 10.48 13.68
CA ASN A 133 12.37 9.10 14.15
C ASN A 133 11.39 8.28 13.30
N ALA A 134 10.72 8.92 12.33
CA ALA A 134 9.73 8.24 11.51
C ALA A 134 10.39 7.44 10.39
N THR A 135 10.06 6.15 10.30
CA THR A 135 10.52 5.34 9.18
C THR A 135 9.70 5.64 7.92
N SER A 136 10.25 5.26 6.76
CA SER A 136 9.51 5.35 5.50
C SER A 136 8.19 4.59 5.53
N THR A 137 8.15 3.48 6.26
CA THR A 137 6.99 2.61 6.44
C THR A 137 5.89 3.31 7.24
N ASP A 138 6.24 3.99 8.33
CA ASP A 138 5.29 4.75 9.17
C ASP A 138 4.57 5.82 8.35
N ILE A 139 5.35 6.59 7.58
CA ILE A 139 4.82 7.63 6.69
C ILE A 139 3.87 7.01 5.63
N MET A 140 4.22 5.85 5.06
CA MET A 140 3.35 5.17 4.08
C MET A 140 2.04 4.72 4.70
N PHE A 141 2.07 4.13 5.91
CA PHE A 141 0.87 3.72 6.62
C PHE A 141 -0.04 4.91 6.96
N MET A 142 0.54 6.00 7.44
CA MET A 142 -0.23 7.20 7.78
C MET A 142 -0.87 7.86 6.55
N ARG A 143 -0.14 7.94 5.43
CA ARG A 143 -0.70 8.40 4.14
C ARG A 143 -1.86 7.51 3.67
N ARG A 144 -1.74 6.19 3.84
CA ARG A 144 -2.83 5.25 3.50
C ARG A 144 -4.08 5.52 4.33
N TRP A 145 -3.95 5.65 5.64
CA TRP A 145 -5.10 5.92 6.52
C TRP A 145 -5.75 7.28 6.25
N HIS A 146 -4.96 8.33 6.07
CA HIS A 146 -5.46 9.65 5.68
C HIS A 146 -6.30 9.58 4.38
N ASN A 147 -5.82 8.85 3.37
CA ASN A 147 -6.53 8.68 2.11
C ASN A 147 -7.84 7.91 2.25
N ILE A 148 -7.88 6.88 3.11
CA ILE A 148 -9.11 6.12 3.40
C ILE A 148 -10.15 7.08 4.02
N ALA A 149 -9.78 7.81 5.07
CA ALA A 149 -10.66 8.77 5.74
C ALA A 149 -11.16 9.89 4.79
N SER A 150 -10.25 10.43 3.98
CA SER A 150 -10.59 11.46 2.98
C SER A 150 -11.50 10.94 1.86
N THR A 151 -11.34 9.68 1.44
CA THR A 151 -12.22 9.04 0.45
C THR A 151 -13.63 8.81 1.02
N SER A 152 -13.74 8.35 2.27
CA SER A 152 -15.03 8.19 2.96
C SER A 152 -15.81 9.51 3.08
N ARG A 153 -15.11 10.64 3.26
CA ARG A 153 -15.71 11.98 3.18
C ARG A 153 -16.32 12.26 1.80
N THR A 154 -15.65 11.88 0.71
CA THR A 154 -16.14 12.12 -0.66
C THR A 154 -17.30 11.20 -1.07
N THR A 155 -17.36 9.96 -0.58
CA THR A 155 -18.51 9.06 -0.85
C THR A 155 -19.79 9.52 -0.16
N SER A 156 -19.68 10.17 1.01
CA SER A 156 -20.83 10.83 1.66
C SER A 156 -21.34 12.06 0.91
N LEU A 157 -20.51 12.65 0.04
CA LEU A 157 -20.82 13.85 -0.77
C LEU A 157 -21.21 13.51 -2.21
N ARG A 158 -21.27 12.22 -2.60
CA ARG A 158 -21.72 11.85 -3.94
C ARG A 158 -23.22 12.14 -4.05
N GLN A 159 -23.57 12.99 -5.02
CA GLN A 159 -24.94 13.18 -5.49
C GLN A 159 -25.54 11.80 -5.78
N THR A 160 -26.61 11.44 -5.06
CA THR A 160 -27.37 10.23 -5.34
C THR A 160 -27.97 10.36 -6.74
N ASN A 161 -28.00 9.27 -7.51
CA ASN A 161 -28.71 9.27 -8.79
C ASN A 161 -30.16 9.70 -8.53
N LEU A 162 -30.68 10.59 -9.39
CA LEU A 162 -32.02 11.17 -9.28
C LEU A 162 -33.09 10.07 -9.13
N THR A 163 -32.85 8.90 -9.70
CA THR A 163 -33.68 7.68 -9.61
C THR A 163 -33.86 7.14 -8.19
N ASN A 164 -32.92 7.38 -7.26
CA ASN A 164 -33.02 6.93 -5.87
C ASN A 164 -33.97 7.80 -5.02
N VAL A 165 -34.35 8.97 -5.51
CA VAL A 165 -35.32 9.87 -4.85
C VAL A 165 -36.76 9.48 -5.21
N PHE A 166 -36.96 8.77 -6.32
CA PHE A 166 -38.28 8.43 -6.86
C PHE A 166 -38.69 6.97 -6.66
N THR A 167 -37.95 6.18 -5.88
CA THR A 167 -38.42 4.83 -5.54
C THR A 167 -39.63 4.93 -4.60
N PRO A 168 -40.79 4.35 -4.94
CA PRO A 168 -41.96 4.36 -4.08
C PRO A 168 -41.61 3.69 -2.76
N LYS A 169 -41.92 4.36 -1.65
CA LYS A 169 -41.84 3.74 -0.33
C LYS A 169 -43.04 2.79 -0.24
N ASP A 170 -42.78 1.49 -0.39
CA ASP A 170 -43.82 0.48 -0.21
C ASP A 170 -44.47 0.66 1.17
N ARG A 171 -45.80 0.62 1.15
CA ARG A 171 -46.72 0.93 2.24
C ARG A 171 -47.02 -0.30 3.08
#